data_AF-A0A382YWD0-F1
#
_entry.id   AF-A0A382YWD0-F1
#
_cell.length_a   1.000
_cell.length_b   1.000
_cell.length_c   1.000
_cell.angle_alpha   90.00
_cell.angle_beta   90.00
_cell.angle_gamma   90.00
#
_symmetry.space_group_name_H-M   'P 1'
#
loop_
_entity.id
_entity.type
_entity.pdbx_description
1 polymer ?
#
loop_
_entity_poly.entity_id
_entity_poly.type
_entity_poly.pdbx_seq_one_letter_code
_entity_poly.pdbx_strand_id
1 'polypeptide(L)'
;MALLPGLVAVVLLLVANAFFVAAEFSLVAVDRARIEASAAAGHRGDARIRGLLRRLTPTMSGCQFGITVAALLLGFVAEPTMARLLTGEAHATGLSVVAAIGTATVLHLVFGEQVPKYLALAAPEATARRLASPLAAYSTVTRPLITGLNRSANTVARWLGVETRDQISASRTRDELEDLIRQSGAEGSLEEEEADLLWRSIRFGEKTVADILVPRVDVESIQGQDTVATLAQLSMATGFSRFP
;
A
#
# COMPACT_ATOMS: atom_id res chain seq x y z
N MET A 1 4.71 41.72 -22.04
CA MET A 1 5.42 41.69 -20.74
C MET A 1 5.20 40.42 -19.89
N ALA A 2 4.37 39.44 -20.28
CA ALA A 2 4.05 38.26 -19.45
C ALA A 2 4.49 36.88 -20.01
N LEU A 3 5.34 36.83 -21.04
CA LEU A 3 5.77 35.57 -21.68
C LEU A 3 6.74 34.75 -20.80
N LEU A 4 7.76 35.41 -20.25
CA LEU A 4 8.76 34.78 -19.37
C LEU A 4 8.12 34.09 -18.14
N PRO A 5 7.24 34.74 -17.34
CA PRO A 5 6.61 34.08 -16.20
C PRO A 5 5.71 32.91 -16.62
N GLY A 6 5.02 33.01 -17.77
CA GLY A 6 4.21 31.90 -18.31
C GLY A 6 5.07 30.68 -18.67
N LEU A 7 6.20 30.90 -19.34
CA LEU A 7 7.13 29.81 -19.69
C LEU A 7 7.75 29.16 -18.45
N VAL A 8 8.16 29.96 -17.47
CA VAL A 8 8.68 29.45 -16.19
C VAL A 8 7.62 28.62 -15.46
N ALA A 9 6.37 29.09 -15.41
CA ALA A 9 5.27 28.36 -14.82
C ALA A 9 4.99 27.04 -15.55
N VAL A 10 5.00 27.02 -16.88
CA VAL A 10 4.88 25.79 -17.69
C VAL A 10 5.97 24.77 -17.33
N VAL A 11 7.24 25.21 -17.29
CA VAL A 11 8.36 24.32 -16.95
C VAL A 11 8.22 23.78 -15.52
N LEU A 12 7.89 24.63 -14.55
CA LEU A 12 7.69 24.21 -13.16
C LEU A 12 6.54 23.21 -13.02
N LEU A 13 5.43 23.42 -13.74
CA LEU A 13 4.28 22.52 -13.73
C LEU A 13 4.60 21.18 -14.40
N LEU A 14 5.38 21.18 -15.48
CA LEU A 14 5.88 19.94 -16.11
C LEU A 14 6.78 19.15 -15.16
N VAL A 15 7.70 19.83 -14.45
CA VAL A 15 8.59 19.20 -13.46
C VAL A 15 7.77 18.67 -12.27
N ALA A 16 6.77 19.42 -11.80
CA ALA A 16 5.89 18.98 -10.74
C ALA A 16 5.10 17.74 -11.14
N ASN A 17 4.55 17.71 -12.37
CA ASN A 17 3.86 16.53 -12.88
C ASN A 17 4.81 15.32 -13.00
N ALA A 18 6.00 15.54 -13.57
CA ALA A 18 7.04 14.53 -13.70
C ALA A 18 7.45 13.94 -12.33
N PHE A 19 7.53 14.78 -11.30
CA PHE A 19 7.77 14.35 -9.93
C PHE A 19 6.69 13.38 -9.45
N PHE A 20 5.40 13.74 -9.60
CA PHE A 20 4.31 12.87 -9.14
C PHE A 20 4.23 11.56 -9.93
N VAL A 21 4.37 11.62 -11.26
CA VAL A 21 4.40 10.43 -12.12
C VAL A 21 5.57 9.52 -11.74
N ALA A 22 6.78 10.07 -11.61
CA ALA A 22 7.93 9.27 -11.24
C ALA A 22 7.79 8.63 -9.85
N ALA A 23 7.20 9.36 -8.89
CA ALA A 23 6.96 8.85 -7.55
C ALA A 23 5.89 7.75 -7.53
N GLU A 24 4.82 7.93 -8.29
CA GLU A 24 3.74 6.95 -8.44
C GLU A 24 4.27 5.63 -9.01
N PHE A 25 4.85 5.69 -10.21
CA PHE A 25 5.29 4.49 -10.92
C PHE A 25 6.49 3.81 -10.25
N SER A 26 7.37 4.55 -9.58
CA SER A 26 8.45 3.93 -8.80
C SER A 26 7.91 3.17 -7.60
N LEU A 27 6.94 3.72 -6.85
CA LEU A 27 6.34 3.01 -5.71
C LEU A 27 5.54 1.77 -6.14
N VAL A 28 4.90 1.79 -7.31
CA VAL A 28 4.21 0.62 -7.86
C VAL A 28 5.19 -0.47 -8.28
N ALA A 29 6.33 -0.11 -8.86
CA ALA A 29 7.32 -1.06 -9.40
C ALA A 29 8.38 -1.54 -8.39
N VAL A 30 8.46 -0.94 -7.21
CA VAL A 30 9.41 -1.32 -6.16
C VAL A 30 9.10 -2.71 -5.59
N ASP A 31 10.14 -3.53 -5.40
CA ASP A 31 10.05 -4.78 -4.63
C ASP A 31 9.87 -4.48 -3.13
N ARG A 32 8.66 -4.79 -2.64
CA ARG A 32 8.28 -4.53 -1.24
C ARG A 32 9.10 -5.35 -0.25
N ALA A 33 9.42 -6.60 -0.57
CA ALA A 33 10.17 -7.48 0.31
C ALA A 33 11.61 -6.97 0.48
N ARG A 34 12.22 -6.54 -0.62
CA ARG A 34 13.57 -5.97 -0.62
C ARG A 34 13.65 -4.67 0.18
N ILE A 35 12.67 -3.78 0.03
CA ILE A 35 12.58 -2.54 0.83
C ILE A 35 12.36 -2.83 2.31
N GLU A 36 11.50 -3.79 2.66
CA GLU A 36 11.25 -4.15 4.06
C GLU A 36 12.52 -4.72 4.72
N ALA A 37 13.23 -5.62 4.04
CA ALA A 37 14.49 -6.18 4.51
C ALA A 37 15.58 -5.11 4.68
N SER A 38 15.74 -4.23 3.69
CA SER A 38 16.71 -3.13 3.73
C SER A 38 16.39 -2.08 4.81
N ALA A 39 15.10 -1.76 5.00
CA ALA A 39 14.65 -0.88 6.07
C ALA A 39 14.89 -1.49 7.47
N ALA A 40 14.71 -2.80 7.62
CA ALA A 40 15.02 -3.53 8.85
C ALA A 40 16.53 -3.54 9.15
N ALA A 41 17.37 -3.57 8.12
CA ALA A 41 18.82 -3.43 8.23
C ALA A 41 19.30 -1.99 8.59
N GLY A 42 18.38 -1.03 8.77
CA GLY A 42 18.69 0.32 9.23
C GLY A 42 18.87 1.36 8.12
N HIS A 43 18.61 1.03 6.85
CA HIS A 43 18.68 2.01 5.78
C HIS A 43 17.54 3.04 5.87
N ARG A 44 17.88 4.26 6.29
CA ARG A 44 16.92 5.37 6.54
C ARG A 44 16.08 5.75 5.31
N GLY A 45 16.64 5.64 4.10
CA GLY A 45 15.90 5.88 2.86
C GLY A 45 14.76 4.89 2.66
N ASP A 46 15.04 3.62 2.90
CA ASP A 46 14.08 2.53 2.72
C ASP A 46 13.05 2.48 3.85
N ALA A 47 13.41 2.95 5.05
CA ALA A 47 12.44 3.15 6.13
C ALA A 47 11.33 4.15 5.74
N ARG A 48 11.64 5.19 4.95
CA ARG A 48 10.62 6.14 4.44
C ARG A 48 9.76 5.51 3.35
N ILE A 49 10.38 4.82 2.39
CA ILE A 49 9.65 4.11 1.33
C ILE A 49 8.70 3.10 1.94
N ARG A 50 9.15 2.33 2.94
CA ARG A 50 8.30 1.42 3.72
C ARG A 50 7.07 2.13 4.30
N GLY A 51 7.25 3.33 4.86
CA GLY A 51 6.13 4.13 5.37
C GLY A 51 5.11 4.51 4.29
N LEU A 52 5.58 4.88 3.09
CA LEU A 52 4.74 5.18 1.93
C LEU A 52 4.02 3.92 1.41
N LEU A 53 4.73 2.79 1.30
CA LEU A 53 4.18 1.50 0.86
C LEU A 53 3.12 0.95 1.82
N ARG A 54 3.27 1.14 3.15
CA ARG A 54 2.23 0.76 4.13
C ARG A 54 0.94 1.56 3.98
N ARG A 55 1.00 2.73 3.34
CA ARG A 55 -0.15 3.60 3.02
C ARG A 55 -0.25 3.80 1.51
N LEU A 56 -0.06 2.73 0.73
CA LEU A 56 0.12 2.84 -0.71
C LEU A 56 -1.05 3.54 -1.38
N THR A 57 -2.30 3.15 -1.16
CA THR A 57 -3.41 3.78 -1.89
C THR A 57 -3.65 5.23 -1.49
N PRO A 58 -3.65 5.64 -0.20
CA PRO A 58 -3.68 7.07 0.13
C PRO A 58 -2.53 7.84 -0.52
N THR A 59 -1.34 7.23 -0.63
CA THR A 59 -0.18 7.82 -1.31
C THR A 59 -0.40 7.94 -2.81
N MET A 60 -0.94 6.90 -3.46
CA MET A 60 -1.30 6.87 -4.88
C MET A 60 -2.39 7.92 -5.19
N SER A 61 -3.47 7.97 -4.40
CA SER A 61 -4.50 9.00 -4.51
C SER A 61 -3.90 10.41 -4.39
N GLY A 62 -2.92 10.59 -3.51
CA GLY A 62 -2.19 11.85 -3.38
C GLY A 62 -1.35 12.20 -4.60
N CYS A 63 -0.65 11.23 -5.19
CA CYS A 63 0.10 11.42 -6.43
C CYS A 63 -0.86 11.80 -7.58
N GLN A 64 -1.97 11.06 -7.73
CA GLN A 64 -2.98 11.31 -8.75
C GLN A 64 -3.62 12.69 -8.63
N PHE A 65 -3.88 13.13 -7.39
CA PHE A 65 -4.33 14.49 -7.13
C PHE A 65 -3.30 15.52 -7.61
N GLY A 66 -2.02 15.30 -7.31
CA GLY A 66 -0.92 16.17 -7.75
C GLY A 66 -0.81 16.24 -9.27
N ILE A 67 -0.90 15.11 -9.97
CA ILE A 67 -0.92 15.01 -11.43
C ILE A 67 -2.09 15.82 -12.00
N THR A 68 -3.29 15.64 -11.44
CA THR A 68 -4.50 16.33 -11.92
C THR A 68 -4.39 17.84 -11.73
N VAL A 69 -3.94 18.31 -10.55
CA VAL A 69 -3.75 19.74 -10.30
C VAL A 69 -2.69 20.32 -11.23
N ALA A 70 -1.57 19.62 -11.42
CA ALA A 70 -0.50 20.07 -12.32
C ALA A 70 -0.99 20.15 -13.78
N ALA A 71 -1.74 19.15 -14.25
CA ALA A 71 -2.30 19.13 -15.59
C ALA A 71 -3.33 20.25 -15.82
N LEU A 72 -4.23 20.48 -14.86
CA LEU A 72 -5.21 21.57 -14.93
C LEU A 72 -4.53 22.94 -14.97
N LEU A 73 -3.62 23.20 -14.03
CA LEU A 73 -2.86 24.45 -14.00
C LEU A 73 -2.01 24.64 -15.26
N LEU A 74 -1.43 23.56 -15.79
CA LEU A 74 -0.68 23.61 -17.02
C LEU A 74 -1.59 23.99 -18.20
N GLY A 75 -2.80 23.42 -18.28
CA GLY A 75 -3.80 23.82 -19.28
C GLY A 75 -4.12 25.30 -19.23
N PHE A 76 -4.38 25.85 -18.03
CA PHE A 76 -4.67 27.29 -17.84
C PHE A 76 -3.51 28.22 -18.25
N VAL A 77 -2.26 27.81 -18.02
CA VAL A 77 -1.10 28.65 -18.30
C VAL A 77 -0.54 28.44 -19.72
N ALA A 78 -0.66 27.22 -20.27
CA ALA A 78 -0.07 26.86 -21.55
C ALA A 78 -0.73 27.57 -22.73
N GLU A 79 -2.06 27.69 -22.73
CA GLU A 79 -2.80 28.36 -23.81
C GLU A 79 -2.34 29.81 -24.04
N PRO A 80 -2.42 30.73 -23.04
CA PRO A 80 -2.02 32.12 -23.25
C PRO A 80 -0.51 32.29 -23.49
N THR A 81 0.31 31.38 -22.97
CA THR A 81 1.76 31.41 -23.16
C THR A 81 2.12 31.01 -24.60
N MET A 82 1.50 29.94 -25.10
CA MET A 82 1.81 29.39 -26.41
C MET A 82 1.15 30.18 -27.55
N ALA A 83 -0.05 30.74 -27.33
CA ALA A 83 -0.66 31.70 -28.25
C ALA A 83 0.28 32.89 -28.51
N ARG A 84 0.80 33.51 -27.44
CA ARG A 84 1.76 34.62 -27.56
C ARG A 84 3.08 34.22 -28.20
N LEU A 85 3.54 32.97 -27.99
CA LEU A 85 4.78 32.47 -28.60
C LEU A 85 4.62 32.28 -30.12
N LEU A 86 3.45 31.80 -30.55
CA LEU A 86 3.18 31.45 -31.95
C LEU A 86 2.70 32.64 -32.79
N THR A 87 1.86 33.53 -32.23
CA THR A 87 1.24 34.64 -33.00
C THR A 87 1.74 36.02 -32.61
N GLY A 88 2.50 36.15 -31.52
CA GLY A 88 2.92 37.44 -30.97
C GLY A 88 1.82 38.22 -30.25
N GLU A 89 0.55 37.84 -30.42
CA GLU A 89 -0.61 38.45 -29.77
C GLU A 89 -1.25 37.49 -28.76
N ALA A 90 -2.04 38.04 -27.82
CA ALA A 90 -2.71 37.24 -26.81
C ALA A 90 -4.03 36.60 -27.29
N HIS A 91 -4.62 37.09 -28.39
CA HIS A 91 -5.86 36.57 -28.97
C HIS A 91 -5.54 35.76 -30.23
N ALA A 92 -5.57 34.44 -30.08
CA ALA A 92 -5.25 33.49 -31.12
C ALA A 92 -6.43 33.25 -32.07
N THR A 93 -6.16 33.18 -33.38
CA THR A 93 -7.08 32.57 -34.36
C THR A 93 -7.18 31.07 -34.12
N GLY A 94 -8.27 30.41 -34.53
CA GLY A 94 -8.54 28.99 -34.20
C GLY A 94 -7.40 28.03 -34.51
N LEU A 95 -6.64 28.25 -35.60
CA LEU A 95 -5.48 27.42 -35.95
C LEU A 95 -4.32 27.56 -34.96
N SER A 96 -4.06 28.77 -34.47
CA SER A 96 -3.00 29.02 -33.48
C SER A 96 -3.34 28.49 -32.09
N VAL A 97 -4.63 28.46 -31.72
CA VAL A 97 -5.10 27.78 -30.49
C VAL A 97 -4.86 26.27 -30.58
N VAL A 98 -5.25 25.65 -31.71
CA VAL A 98 -5.05 24.20 -31.92
C VAL A 98 -3.57 23.83 -31.90
N ALA A 99 -2.72 24.61 -32.58
CA ALA A 99 -1.28 24.41 -32.56
C ALA A 99 -0.70 24.57 -31.14
N ALA A 100 -1.14 25.60 -30.42
CA ALA A 100 -0.72 25.87 -29.05
C ALA A 100 -1.06 24.72 -28.08
N ILE A 101 -2.33 24.31 -28.07
CA ILE A 101 -2.80 23.21 -27.23
C ILE A 101 -2.12 21.89 -27.64
N GLY A 102 -1.98 21.64 -28.95
CA GLY A 102 -1.30 20.45 -29.46
C GLY A 102 0.16 20.36 -29.00
N THR A 103 0.93 21.45 -29.15
CA THR A 103 2.32 21.51 -28.68
C THR A 103 2.41 21.35 -27.16
N ALA A 104 1.58 22.06 -26.40
CA ALA A 104 1.55 21.94 -24.94
C ALA A 104 1.21 20.51 -24.48
N THR A 105 0.25 19.87 -25.16
CA THR A 105 -0.16 18.49 -24.89
C THR A 105 0.97 17.51 -25.16
N VAL A 106 1.65 17.63 -26.30
CA VAL A 106 2.81 16.78 -26.63
C VAL A 106 3.93 16.96 -25.61
N LEU A 107 4.25 18.21 -25.24
CA LEU A 107 5.26 18.49 -24.23
C LEU A 107 4.87 17.89 -22.86
N HIS A 108 3.60 18.00 -22.48
CA HIS A 108 3.08 17.42 -21.24
C HIS A 108 3.16 15.90 -21.24
N LEU A 109 2.64 15.23 -22.28
CA LEU A 109 2.69 13.77 -22.36
C LEU A 109 4.13 13.27 -22.38
N VAL A 110 5.01 13.87 -23.17
CA VAL A 110 6.39 13.37 -23.32
C VAL A 110 7.20 13.66 -22.05
N PHE A 111 7.31 14.93 -21.64
CA PHE A 111 8.22 15.34 -20.57
C PHE A 111 7.58 15.29 -19.18
N GLY A 112 6.27 15.52 -19.09
CA GLY A 112 5.53 15.44 -17.84
C GLY A 112 5.16 14.02 -17.45
N GLU A 113 4.98 13.10 -18.40
CA GLU A 113 4.45 11.76 -18.12
C GLU A 113 5.32 10.60 -18.62
N GLN A 114 5.53 10.46 -19.94
CA GLN A 114 6.16 9.27 -20.52
C GLN A 114 7.63 9.10 -20.09
N VAL A 115 8.44 10.15 -20.22
CA VAL A 115 9.86 10.11 -19.83
C VAL A 115 10.04 9.83 -18.34
N PRO A 116 9.38 10.57 -17.41
CA PRO A 116 9.46 10.28 -15.98
C PRO A 116 8.99 8.87 -15.62
N LYS A 117 7.92 8.39 -16.25
CA LYS A 117 7.42 7.02 -16.06
C LYS A 117 8.46 5.98 -16.46
N TYR A 118 9.08 6.10 -17.63
CA TYR A 118 10.09 5.15 -18.08
C TYR A 118 11.33 5.15 -17.17
N LEU A 119 11.77 6.32 -16.71
CA LEU A 119 12.87 6.42 -15.75
C LEU A 119 12.53 5.76 -14.40
N ALA A 120 11.30 5.98 -13.92
CA ALA A 120 10.82 5.38 -12.68
C ALA A 120 10.72 3.86 -12.78
N LEU A 121 10.28 3.32 -13.92
CA LEU A 121 10.22 1.87 -14.15
C LEU A 121 11.58 1.23 -14.38
N ALA A 122 12.53 1.94 -14.98
CA ALA A 122 13.89 1.43 -15.23
C ALA A 122 14.72 1.32 -13.94
N ALA A 123 14.52 2.23 -12.98
CA ALA A 123 15.24 2.24 -11.70
C ALA A 123 14.30 2.58 -10.54
N PRO A 124 13.35 1.69 -10.19
CA PRO A 124 12.25 1.99 -9.27
C PRO A 124 12.76 2.30 -7.86
N GLU A 125 13.67 1.51 -7.31
CA GLU A 125 14.19 1.77 -5.96
C GLU A 125 15.02 3.05 -5.87
N ALA A 126 15.89 3.31 -6.84
CA ALA A 126 16.71 4.52 -6.84
C ALA A 126 15.82 5.77 -6.96
N THR A 127 14.82 5.72 -7.83
CA THR A 127 13.82 6.79 -8.01
C THR A 127 13.01 6.98 -6.73
N ALA A 128 12.45 5.91 -6.17
CA ALA A 128 11.69 5.95 -4.92
C ALA A 128 12.53 6.51 -3.76
N ARG A 129 13.79 6.12 -3.62
CA ARG A 129 14.70 6.65 -2.57
C ARG A 129 14.93 8.15 -2.70
N ARG A 130 15.13 8.64 -3.93
CA ARG A 130 15.31 10.07 -4.20
C ARG A 130 14.04 10.87 -3.91
N LEU A 131 12.88 10.32 -4.28
CA LEU A 131 11.60 11.02 -4.18
C LEU A 131 10.86 10.80 -2.84
N ALA A 132 11.27 9.83 -2.02
CA ALA A 132 10.57 9.45 -0.80
C ALA A 132 10.43 10.61 0.20
N SER A 133 11.49 11.42 0.36
CA SER A 133 11.45 12.55 1.32
C SER A 133 10.49 13.67 0.89
N PRO A 134 10.62 14.24 -0.33
CA PRO A 134 9.67 15.26 -0.79
C PRO A 134 8.24 14.71 -0.89
N LEU A 135 8.08 13.45 -1.32
CA LEU A 135 6.75 12.83 -1.40
C LEU A 135 6.12 12.68 -0.02
N ALA A 136 6.86 12.22 1.00
CA ALA A 136 6.34 12.09 2.35
C ALA A 136 5.92 13.45 2.96
N ALA A 137 6.68 14.52 2.68
CA ALA A 137 6.30 15.87 3.09
C ALA A 137 4.99 16.31 2.41
N TYR A 138 4.90 16.16 1.09
CA TYR A 138 3.68 16.44 0.33
C TYR A 138 2.49 15.65 0.86
N SER A 139 2.62 14.32 1.02
CA SER A 139 1.56 13.44 1.51
C SER A 139 1.10 13.81 2.91
N THR A 140 1.97 14.38 3.75
CA THR A 140 1.60 14.87 5.09
C THR A 140 0.73 16.12 5.00
N VAL A 141 1.08 17.06 4.11
CA VAL A 141 0.36 18.31 3.89
C VAL A 141 -0.99 18.08 3.22
N THR A 142 -1.05 17.20 2.22
CA THR A 142 -2.28 16.92 1.46
C THR A 142 -3.18 15.85 2.10
N ARG A 143 -2.72 15.22 3.19
CA ARG A 143 -3.46 14.19 3.93
C ARG A 143 -4.91 14.55 4.26
N PRO A 144 -5.25 15.71 4.87
CA PRO A 144 -6.64 16.02 5.22
C PRO A 144 -7.52 16.12 3.99
N LEU A 145 -7.02 16.74 2.92
CA LEU A 145 -7.73 16.89 1.65
C LEU A 145 -8.01 15.54 0.98
N ILE A 146 -6.97 14.70 0.85
CA ILE A 146 -7.08 13.37 0.25
C ILE A 146 -8.02 12.49 1.07
N THR A 147 -7.97 12.58 2.40
CA THR A 147 -8.87 11.81 3.28
C THR A 147 -10.32 12.23 3.07
N GLY A 148 -10.59 13.53 2.89
CA GLY A 148 -11.92 14.03 2.55
C GLY A 148 -12.41 13.50 1.20
N LEU A 149 -11.57 13.61 0.16
CA LEU A 149 -11.89 13.13 -1.19
C LEU A 149 -12.13 11.61 -1.22
N ASN A 150 -11.29 10.83 -0.55
CA ASN A 150 -11.46 9.38 -0.47
C ASN A 150 -12.75 9.00 0.27
N ARG A 151 -13.12 9.71 1.35
CA ARG A 151 -14.40 9.49 2.02
C ARG A 151 -15.58 9.79 1.09
N SER A 152 -15.53 10.89 0.33
CA SER A 152 -16.59 11.18 -0.64
C SER A 152 -16.68 10.12 -1.74
N ALA A 153 -15.54 9.67 -2.28
CA ALA A 153 -15.49 8.61 -3.28
C ALA A 153 -16.06 7.30 -2.72
N ASN A 154 -15.72 6.93 -1.49
CA ASN A 154 -16.23 5.72 -0.85
C ASN A 154 -17.73 5.80 -0.55
N THR A 155 -18.26 6.98 -0.24
CA THR A 155 -19.71 7.18 -0.09
C THR A 155 -20.43 7.00 -1.44
N VAL A 156 -19.90 7.58 -2.52
CA VAL A 156 -20.46 7.42 -3.86
C VAL A 156 -20.38 5.96 -4.32
N ALA A 157 -19.23 5.29 -4.09
CA ALA A 157 -19.05 3.89 -4.42
C ALA A 157 -20.05 2.98 -3.68
N ARG A 158 -20.27 3.22 -2.38
CA ARG A 158 -21.28 2.50 -1.59
C ARG A 158 -22.70 2.73 -2.11
N TRP A 159 -23.03 3.95 -2.56
CA TRP A 159 -24.33 4.22 -3.19
C TRP A 159 -24.52 3.46 -4.51
N LEU A 160 -23.43 3.19 -5.23
CA LEU A 160 -23.44 2.37 -6.45
C LEU A 160 -23.37 0.86 -6.18
N GLY A 161 -23.42 0.44 -4.90
CA GLY A 161 -23.37 -0.98 -4.51
C GLY A 161 -21.97 -1.59 -4.53
N VAL A 162 -20.91 -0.77 -4.60
CA VAL A 162 -19.52 -1.24 -4.52
C VAL A 162 -19.09 -1.31 -3.06
N GLU A 163 -18.79 -2.51 -2.56
CA GLU A 163 -18.14 -2.70 -1.27
C GLU A 163 -16.74 -2.09 -1.30
N THR A 164 -16.58 -0.95 -0.63
CA THR A 164 -15.29 -0.31 -0.48
C THR A 164 -14.56 -0.98 0.67
N ARG A 165 -13.54 -1.80 0.34
CA ARG A 165 -12.60 -2.32 1.33
C ARG A 165 -11.76 -1.16 1.84
N ASP A 166 -12.21 -0.53 2.93
CA ASP A 166 -11.44 0.50 3.62
C ASP A 166 -10.10 -0.06 4.09
N GLN A 167 -9.03 0.67 3.79
CA GLN A 167 -7.65 0.28 4.04
C GLN A 167 -7.20 0.64 5.43
N ILE A 168 -7.34 -0.30 6.37
CA ILE A 168 -6.29 -0.68 7.32
C ILE A 168 -6.43 -2.19 7.60
N SER A 169 -6.10 -3.01 6.60
CA SER A 169 -5.77 -4.43 6.83
C SER A 169 -4.47 -4.74 6.11
N ALA A 170 -3.41 -4.04 6.52
CA ALA A 170 -2.05 -4.53 6.38
C ALA A 170 -1.70 -5.51 7.53
N SER A 171 -2.70 -6.12 8.17
CA SER A 171 -2.57 -7.51 8.60
C SER A 171 -3.23 -8.33 7.52
N ARG A 172 -2.48 -9.21 6.85
CA ARG A 172 -3.08 -10.46 6.35
C ARG A 172 -3.82 -11.03 7.55
N THR A 173 -5.15 -10.95 7.58
CA THR A 173 -5.88 -11.52 8.71
C THR A 173 -5.63 -13.01 8.66
N ARG A 174 -5.39 -13.63 9.82
CA ARG A 174 -5.16 -15.07 9.95
C ARG A 174 -6.19 -15.89 9.15
N ASP A 175 -7.43 -15.41 9.12
CA ASP A 175 -8.52 -15.99 8.34
C ASP A 175 -8.23 -16.08 6.83
N GLU A 176 -7.63 -15.05 6.22
CA GLU A 176 -7.21 -15.11 4.81
C GLU A 176 -6.06 -16.12 4.59
N LEU A 177 -5.19 -16.30 5.60
CA LEU A 177 -4.12 -17.30 5.58
C LEU A 177 -4.69 -18.72 5.73
N GLU A 178 -5.68 -18.92 6.60
CA GLU A 178 -6.40 -20.19 6.74
C GLU A 178 -7.16 -20.54 5.45
N ASP A 179 -7.81 -19.57 4.82
CA ASP A 179 -8.53 -19.77 3.55
C ASP A 179 -7.58 -20.11 2.39
N LEU A 180 -6.41 -19.45 2.31
CA LEU A 180 -5.39 -19.76 1.31
C LEU A 180 -4.82 -21.17 1.47
N ILE A 181 -4.55 -21.62 2.71
CA ILE A 181 -4.04 -22.97 2.99
C ILE A 181 -5.09 -24.02 2.60
N ARG A 182 -6.36 -23.80 2.97
CA ARG A 182 -7.46 -24.69 2.62
C ARG A 182 -7.67 -24.79 1.11
N GLN A 183 -7.61 -23.65 0.41
CA GLN A 183 -7.75 -23.60 -1.03
C GLN A 183 -6.55 -24.30 -1.74
N SER A 184 -5.33 -24.11 -1.23
CA SER A 184 -4.12 -24.72 -1.78
C SER A 184 -4.13 -26.27 -1.65
N GLY A 185 -4.67 -26.80 -0.54
CA GLY A 185 -4.88 -28.25 -0.38
C GLY A 185 -5.96 -28.81 -1.30
N ALA A 186 -7.07 -28.07 -1.50
CA ALA A 186 -8.15 -28.49 -2.41
C ALA A 186 -7.74 -28.46 -3.89
N GLU A 187 -6.85 -27.54 -4.28
CA GLU A 187 -6.32 -27.42 -5.63
C GLU A 187 -5.13 -28.37 -5.90
N GLY A 188 -4.74 -29.20 -4.92
CA GLY A 188 -3.67 -30.20 -5.04
C GLY A 188 -2.25 -29.61 -5.09
N SER A 189 -2.10 -28.34 -4.70
CA SER A 189 -0.81 -27.65 -4.64
C SER A 189 -0.06 -27.87 -3.32
N LEU A 190 -0.78 -28.36 -2.30
CA LEU A 190 -0.25 -28.85 -1.02
C LEU A 190 -0.90 -30.21 -0.73
N GLU A 191 -0.14 -31.13 -0.14
CA GLU A 191 -0.72 -32.37 0.35
C GLU A 191 -1.67 -32.08 1.53
N GLU A 192 -2.75 -32.86 1.67
CA GLU A 192 -3.80 -32.60 2.66
C GLU A 192 -3.25 -32.65 4.10
N GLU A 193 -2.30 -33.53 4.38
CA GLU A 193 -1.61 -33.61 5.67
C GLU A 193 -0.76 -32.36 5.97
N GLU A 194 -0.10 -31.80 4.96
CA GLU A 194 0.70 -30.57 5.10
C GLU A 194 -0.19 -29.35 5.34
N ALA A 195 -1.32 -29.28 4.63
CA ALA A 195 -2.31 -28.22 4.81
C ALA A 195 -2.93 -28.26 6.22
N ASP A 196 -3.28 -29.44 6.72
CA ASP A 196 -3.80 -29.61 8.09
C ASP A 196 -2.74 -29.25 9.15
N LEU A 197 -1.48 -29.65 8.95
CA LEU A 197 -0.37 -29.30 9.84
C LEU A 197 -0.14 -27.77 9.91
N LEU A 198 -0.15 -27.09 8.77
CA LEU A 198 -0.01 -25.63 8.68
C LEU A 198 -1.18 -24.93 9.38
N TRP A 199 -2.41 -25.39 9.14
CA TRP A 199 -3.61 -24.84 9.77
C TRP A 199 -3.57 -24.99 11.30
N ARG A 200 -3.20 -26.18 11.81
CA ARG A 200 -3.04 -26.42 13.26
C ARG A 200 -1.92 -25.59 13.87
N SER A 201 -0.80 -25.42 13.17
CA SER A 201 0.36 -24.65 13.64
C SER A 201 0.04 -23.17 13.81
N ILE A 202 -0.74 -22.60 12.89
CA ILE A 202 -1.27 -21.24 13.01
C ILE A 202 -2.12 -21.16 14.28
N ARG A 203 -3.16 -22.01 14.41
CA ARG A 203 -4.06 -22.00 15.57
C ARG A 203 -3.41 -22.26 16.91
N PHE A 204 -2.33 -23.04 16.95
CA PHE A 204 -1.58 -23.31 18.17
C PHE A 204 -1.07 -22.05 18.86
N GLY A 205 -0.64 -21.04 18.09
CA GLY A 205 -0.14 -19.77 18.64
C GLY A 205 -1.18 -18.95 19.43
N GLU A 206 -2.47 -19.26 19.30
CA GLU A 206 -3.57 -18.61 20.03
C GLU A 206 -4.11 -19.46 21.18
N LYS A 207 -3.64 -20.72 21.30
CA LYS A 207 -4.05 -21.58 22.39
C LYS A 207 -3.43 -21.11 23.69
N THR A 208 -4.27 -20.94 24.69
CA THR A 208 -3.90 -20.68 26.07
C THR A 208 -3.89 -22.00 26.84
N VAL A 209 -3.29 -21.99 28.04
CA VAL A 209 -3.33 -23.17 28.93
C VAL A 209 -4.78 -23.57 29.25
N ALA A 210 -5.70 -22.59 29.28
CA ALA A 210 -7.12 -22.82 29.52
C ALA A 210 -7.79 -23.69 28.43
N ASP A 211 -7.26 -23.68 27.21
CA ASP A 211 -7.81 -24.45 26.09
C ASP A 211 -7.47 -25.94 26.14
N ILE A 212 -6.52 -26.35 27.00
CA ILE A 212 -5.99 -27.72 27.05
C ILE A 212 -5.97 -28.34 28.45
N LEU A 213 -6.25 -27.56 29.50
CA LEU A 213 -6.24 -28.06 30.87
C LEU A 213 -7.45 -28.96 31.14
N VAL A 214 -7.23 -29.98 31.96
CA VAL A 214 -8.32 -30.79 32.51
C VAL A 214 -9.03 -29.95 33.58
N PRO A 215 -10.36 -29.76 33.50
CA PRO A 215 -11.10 -29.04 34.53
C PRO A 215 -10.85 -29.66 35.91
N ARG A 216 -10.65 -28.84 36.94
CA ARG A 216 -10.25 -29.31 38.27
C ARG A 216 -11.22 -30.33 38.90
N VAL A 217 -12.49 -30.28 38.51
CA VAL A 217 -13.53 -31.22 38.96
C VAL A 217 -13.38 -32.62 38.35
N ASP A 218 -12.68 -32.73 37.23
CA ASP A 218 -12.42 -33.97 36.50
C ASP A 218 -10.99 -34.50 36.76
N VAL A 219 -10.27 -33.89 37.70
CA VAL A 219 -8.89 -34.28 38.05
C VAL A 219 -8.91 -35.37 39.11
N GLU A 220 -8.45 -36.55 38.72
CA GLU A 220 -8.08 -37.62 39.64
C GLU A 220 -6.82 -37.22 40.41
N SER A 221 -6.91 -37.13 41.74
CA SER A 221 -5.84 -36.65 42.62
C SER A 221 -5.60 -37.60 43.77
N ILE A 222 -4.42 -37.49 44.40
CA ILE A 222 -4.05 -38.29 45.57
C ILE A 222 -3.70 -37.38 46.74
N GLN A 223 -4.05 -37.77 47.97
CA GLN A 223 -3.70 -36.99 49.15
C GLN A 223 -2.31 -37.37 49.66
N GLY A 224 -1.62 -36.43 50.31
CA GLY A 224 -0.26 -36.65 50.80
C GLY A 224 -0.12 -37.77 51.84
N GLN A 225 -1.22 -38.15 52.49
CA GLN A 225 -1.28 -39.25 53.46
C GLN A 225 -1.73 -40.60 52.86
N ASP A 226 -2.05 -40.65 51.57
CA ASP A 226 -2.48 -41.89 50.93
C ASP A 226 -1.32 -42.86 50.73
N THR A 227 -1.63 -44.16 50.73
CA THR A 227 -0.61 -45.19 50.61
C THR A 227 -0.20 -45.44 49.16
N VAL A 228 1.00 -46.01 48.97
CA VAL A 228 1.48 -46.45 47.65
C VAL A 228 0.52 -47.46 47.00
N ALA A 229 -0.15 -48.30 47.80
CA ALA A 229 -1.13 -49.25 47.29
C ALA A 229 -2.36 -48.53 46.70
N THR A 230 -2.81 -47.43 47.32
CA THR A 230 -3.89 -46.57 46.82
C THR A 230 -3.50 -45.93 45.49
N LEU A 231 -2.28 -45.40 45.38
CA LEU A 231 -1.75 -44.86 44.12
C LEU A 231 -1.72 -45.92 43.01
N ALA A 232 -1.27 -47.14 43.32
CA ALA A 232 -1.20 -48.23 42.35
C ALA A 232 -2.58 -48.64 41.85
N GLN A 233 -3.57 -48.75 42.74
CA GLN A 233 -4.95 -49.03 42.36
C GLN A 233 -5.55 -47.92 41.50
N LEU A 234 -5.33 -46.65 41.86
CA LEU A 234 -5.84 -45.50 41.10
C LEU A 234 -5.20 -45.43 39.71
N SER A 235 -3.90 -45.69 39.60
CA SER A 235 -3.19 -45.76 38.31
C SER A 235 -3.70 -46.91 37.43
N MET A 236 -3.96 -48.08 38.00
CA MET A 236 -4.55 -49.21 37.26
C MET A 236 -5.99 -48.95 36.82
N ALA A 237 -6.78 -48.24 37.63
CA ALA A 237 -8.18 -47.96 37.32
C ALA A 237 -8.35 -46.86 36.26
N THR A 238 -7.53 -45.80 36.34
CA THR A 238 -7.63 -44.62 35.46
C THR A 238 -6.75 -44.71 34.22
N GLY A 239 -5.67 -45.49 34.29
CA GLY A 239 -4.62 -45.53 33.26
C GLY A 239 -3.67 -44.31 33.29
N PHE A 240 -3.82 -43.40 34.24
CA PHE A 240 -2.96 -42.21 34.32
C PHE A 240 -1.61 -42.52 34.95
N SER A 241 -0.57 -41.83 34.46
CA SER A 241 0.81 -41.97 34.92
C SER A 241 1.22 -40.91 35.97
N ARG A 242 0.42 -39.87 36.19
CA ARG A 242 0.70 -38.75 37.11
C ARG A 242 -0.58 -38.30 37.79
N PHE A 243 -0.48 -38.05 39.09
CA PHE A 243 -1.58 -37.58 39.93
C PHE A 243 -1.11 -36.36 40.73
N PRO A 244 -1.81 -35.22 40.64
CA PRO A 244 -1.54 -34.06 41.47
C PRO A 244 -1.99 -34.25 42.92
#